data_AF-A0AA38IIQ9-F1
#
_entry.id   AF-A0AA38IIQ9-F1
#
_cell.length_a   1.000
_cell.length_b   1.000
_cell.length_c   1.000
_cell.angle_alpha   90.00
_cell.angle_beta   90.00
_cell.angle_gamma   90.00
#
_symmetry.space_group_name_H-M   'P 1'
#
loop_
_entity.id
_entity.type
_entity.pdbx_description
1 polymer ?
#
loop_
_entity_poly.entity_id
_entity_poly.type
_entity_poly.pdbx_seq_one_letter_code
_entity_poly.pdbx_strand_id
1 'polypeptide(L)'
;MGSKEVHNEKFDHEPQDKYLLVYAVFGFFGIIHFLPATFFVTAHDYWMYKFRDTTSDIIDSSHRTTLQAEFSASVTISTHVTGVLGSFLTLFFGHKLNVHFKLYGSLLIIVVFYVIAAIFIHIDTDSWQTGFFVLTMLMVGTINTMNTVAGLTFFSILYKFQPDYLGPYLNGQG
;
A
#
# COMPACT_ATOMS: atom_id res chain seq x y z
N MET A 1 -21.31 -53.78 -13.94
CA MET A 1 -20.11 -53.04 -14.39
C MET A 1 -20.43 -51.56 -14.30
N GLY A 2 -20.24 -50.86 -13.19
CA GLY A 2 -19.06 -50.79 -12.33
C GLY A 2 -18.70 -49.31 -12.29
N SER A 3 -19.47 -48.55 -11.50
CA SER A 3 -19.31 -47.11 -11.27
C SER A 3 -17.87 -46.83 -10.88
N LYS A 4 -17.16 -46.01 -11.65
CA LYS A 4 -15.82 -45.55 -11.27
C LYS A 4 -16.00 -44.56 -10.14
N GLU A 5 -15.89 -45.06 -8.92
CA GLU A 5 -15.67 -44.24 -7.73
C GLU A 5 -14.41 -43.41 -7.98
N VAL A 6 -14.62 -42.10 -8.16
CA VAL A 6 -13.57 -41.12 -8.15
C VAL A 6 -12.98 -41.17 -6.75
N HIS A 7 -11.75 -41.67 -6.66
CA HIS A 7 -10.97 -41.76 -5.45
C HIS A 7 -10.90 -40.36 -4.83
N ASN A 8 -11.71 -40.15 -3.80
CA ASN A 8 -11.72 -38.95 -3.00
C ASN A 8 -10.55 -39.11 -2.02
N GLU A 9 -9.33 -38.88 -2.50
CA GLU A 9 -8.17 -38.72 -1.62
C GLU A 9 -8.37 -37.43 -0.83
N LYS A 10 -9.11 -37.53 0.28
CA LYS A 10 -9.05 -36.55 1.36
C LYS A 10 -7.60 -36.51 1.81
N PHE A 11 -6.92 -35.39 1.54
CA PHE A 11 -5.65 -35.08 2.17
C PHE A 11 -5.90 -35.06 3.68
N ASP A 12 -5.48 -36.14 4.33
CA ASP A 12 -5.59 -36.34 5.76
C ASP A 12 -4.63 -35.38 6.47
N HIS A 13 -5.15 -34.63 7.43
CA HIS A 13 -4.53 -33.52 8.17
C HIS A 13 -4.31 -32.18 7.46
N GLU A 14 -5.42 -31.48 7.17
CA GLU A 14 -5.41 -30.02 7.15
C GLU A 14 -5.24 -29.49 8.60
N PRO A 15 -4.27 -28.60 8.87
CA PRO A 15 -4.11 -28.02 10.20
C PRO A 15 -5.32 -27.12 10.51
N GLN A 16 -6.20 -27.59 11.40
CA GLN A 16 -7.31 -26.79 11.93
C GLN A 16 -6.76 -25.57 12.68
N ASP A 17 -7.10 -24.37 12.21
CA ASP A 17 -6.90 -23.13 12.96
C ASP A 17 -7.89 -23.06 14.12
N LYS A 18 -7.54 -23.75 15.23
CA LYS A 18 -8.41 -23.93 16.41
C LYS A 18 -8.84 -22.62 17.09
N TYR A 19 -8.25 -21.48 16.75
CA TYR A 19 -8.53 -20.18 17.38
C TYR A 19 -8.79 -19.04 16.38
N LEU A 20 -8.93 -19.31 15.08
CA LEU A 20 -9.01 -18.25 14.05
C LEU A 20 -7.85 -17.25 14.14
N LEU A 21 -6.70 -17.67 14.68
CA LEU A 21 -5.56 -16.78 14.90
C LEU A 21 -4.93 -16.39 13.56
N VAL A 22 -4.87 -17.34 12.63
CA VAL A 22 -4.34 -17.11 11.29
C VAL A 22 -5.28 -16.17 10.53
N TYR A 23 -6.59 -16.35 10.68
CA TYR A 23 -7.63 -15.44 10.17
C TYR A 23 -7.46 -14.01 10.71
N ALA A 24 -7.32 -13.85 12.03
CA ALA A 24 -7.18 -12.55 12.66
C ALA A 24 -5.90 -11.83 12.23
N VAL A 25 -4.75 -12.53 12.20
CA VAL A 25 -3.47 -11.96 11.77
C VAL A 25 -3.54 -11.48 10.31
N PHE A 26 -4.18 -12.24 9.43
CA PHE A 26 -4.34 -11.84 8.03
C PHE A 26 -5.29 -10.64 7.84
N GLY A 27 -6.37 -10.57 8.63
CA GLY A 27 -7.25 -9.40 8.65
C GLY A 27 -6.55 -8.15 9.18
N PHE A 28 -5.84 -8.25 10.30
CA PHE A 28 -5.06 -7.14 10.86
C PHE A 28 -3.97 -6.67 9.92
N PHE A 29 -3.30 -7.57 9.21
CA PHE A 29 -2.28 -7.21 8.23
C PHE A 29 -2.87 -6.37 7.09
N GLY A 30 -4.05 -6.74 6.57
CA GLY A 30 -4.77 -5.94 5.58
C GLY A 30 -5.06 -4.51 6.09
N ILE A 31 -5.62 -4.39 7.29
CA ILE A 31 -5.94 -3.08 7.89
C ILE A 31 -4.68 -2.23 8.07
N ILE A 32 -3.65 -2.79 8.70
CA ILE A 32 -2.39 -2.07 9.01
C ILE A 32 -1.68 -1.63 7.72
N HIS A 33 -1.79 -2.41 6.65
CA HIS A 33 -1.13 -2.11 5.39
C HIS A 33 -1.76 -0.92 4.66
N PHE A 34 -3.09 -0.87 4.59
CA PHE A 34 -3.81 0.16 3.82
C PHE A 34 -4.01 1.47 4.60
N LEU A 35 -4.17 1.39 5.92
CA LEU A 35 -4.51 2.54 6.76
C LEU A 35 -3.50 3.71 6.69
N PRO A 36 -2.17 3.49 6.73
CA PRO A 36 -1.19 4.56 6.57
C PRO A 36 -1.29 5.29 5.23
N ALA A 37 -1.53 4.54 4.14
CA ALA A 37 -1.63 5.10 2.79
C ALA A 37 -2.89 5.95 2.66
N THR A 38 -4.01 5.45 3.17
CA THR A 38 -5.27 6.18 3.20
C THR A 38 -5.13 7.47 4.01
N PHE A 39 -4.59 7.43 5.23
CA PHE A 39 -4.39 8.64 6.03
C PHE A 39 -3.50 9.68 5.35
N PHE A 40 -2.43 9.23 4.70
CA PHE A 40 -1.51 10.13 4.00
C PHE A 40 -2.21 10.89 2.86
N VAL A 41 -2.99 10.19 2.03
CA VAL A 41 -3.70 10.82 0.89
C VAL A 41 -4.88 11.67 1.38
N THR A 42 -5.60 11.22 2.40
CA THR A 42 -6.80 11.89 2.93
C THR A 42 -6.49 13.12 3.78
N ALA A 43 -5.23 13.39 4.13
CA ALA A 43 -4.80 14.58 4.86
C ALA A 43 -4.88 15.88 4.01
N HIS A 44 -6.03 16.14 3.38
CA HIS A 44 -6.27 17.22 2.44
C HIS A 44 -5.87 18.59 3.01
N ASP A 45 -6.30 18.91 4.22
CA ASP A 45 -6.04 20.23 4.82
C ASP A 45 -4.54 20.45 5.08
N TYR A 46 -3.82 19.39 5.42
CA TYR A 46 -2.36 19.43 5.53
C TYR A 46 -1.72 19.76 4.19
N TRP A 47 -2.13 19.10 3.10
CA TRP A 47 -1.59 19.37 1.76
C TRP A 47 -1.97 20.76 1.24
N MET A 48 -3.19 21.21 1.52
CA MET A 48 -3.62 22.57 1.17
C MET A 48 -2.80 23.61 1.94
N TYR A 49 -2.54 23.40 3.22
CA TYR A 49 -1.66 24.29 3.99
C TYR A 49 -0.22 24.28 3.46
N LYS A 50 0.33 23.10 3.15
CA LYS A 50 1.73 22.96 2.74
C LYS A 50 2.03 23.56 1.36
N PHE A 51 1.04 23.58 0.47
CA PHE A 51 1.15 24.15 -0.88
C PHE A 51 0.39 25.49 -1.05
N ARG A 52 0.04 26.15 0.05
CA ARG A 52 -0.61 27.47 0.03
C ARG A 52 0.30 28.53 -0.59
N ASP A 53 -0.34 29.60 -1.07
CA ASP A 53 0.38 30.80 -1.46
C ASP A 53 1.05 31.44 -0.23
N THR A 54 2.37 31.56 -0.27
CA THR A 54 3.19 32.16 0.79
C THR A 54 3.36 33.67 0.64
N THR A 55 2.92 34.23 -0.50
CA THR A 55 3.01 35.66 -0.83
C THR A 55 1.72 36.42 -0.58
N SER A 56 0.63 35.70 -0.32
CA SER A 56 -0.71 36.22 -0.06
C SER A 56 -1.09 36.02 1.41
N ASP A 57 -1.38 37.11 2.12
CA ASP A 57 -1.90 37.06 3.51
C ASP A 57 -3.37 36.57 3.58
N ILE A 58 -4.03 36.43 2.43
CA ILE A 58 -5.41 35.97 2.33
C ILE A 58 -5.40 34.49 1.95
N ILE A 59 -5.80 33.62 2.88
CA ILE A 59 -6.16 32.23 2.57
C ILE A 59 -7.51 32.26 1.86
N ASP A 60 -7.52 32.59 0.58
CA ASP A 60 -8.73 32.56 -0.22
C ASP A 60 -8.97 31.13 -0.74
N SER A 61 -9.99 30.47 -0.18
CA SER A 61 -10.45 29.15 -0.64
C SER A 61 -10.91 29.12 -2.11
N SER A 62 -11.17 30.28 -2.72
CA SER A 62 -11.49 30.44 -4.15
C SER A 62 -10.25 30.44 -5.05
N HIS A 63 -9.09 30.89 -4.54
CA HIS A 63 -7.83 30.97 -5.29
C HIS A 63 -6.86 29.87 -4.84
N ARG A 64 -7.06 28.65 -5.38
CA ARG A 64 -6.12 27.54 -5.19
C ARG A 64 -4.86 27.74 -6.02
N THR A 65 -3.70 27.48 -5.43
CA THR A 65 -2.44 27.42 -6.18
C THR A 65 -2.46 26.23 -7.14
N THR A 66 -1.65 26.27 -8.21
CA THR A 66 -1.52 25.14 -9.15
C THR A 66 -1.13 23.85 -8.42
N LEU A 67 -0.23 23.92 -7.44
CA LEU A 67 0.20 22.77 -6.63
C LEU A 67 -0.95 22.18 -5.80
N GLN A 68 -1.81 23.01 -5.21
CA GLN A 68 -2.99 22.57 -4.49
C GLN A 68 -4.01 21.88 -5.41
N ALA A 69 -4.26 22.45 -6.60
CA ALA A 69 -5.20 21.89 -7.56
C ALA A 69 -4.73 20.56 -8.14
N GLU A 70 -3.42 20.42 -8.39
CA GLU A 70 -2.84 19.25 -9.03
C GLU A 70 -2.46 18.13 -8.06
N PHE A 71 -2.39 18.38 -6.76
CA PHE A 71 -1.94 17.39 -5.77
C PHE A 71 -2.74 16.08 -5.83
N SER A 72 -4.06 16.16 -5.68
CA SER A 72 -4.92 14.97 -5.65
C SER A 72 -4.86 14.17 -6.97
N ALA A 73 -4.82 14.88 -8.10
CA ALA A 73 -4.69 14.25 -9.41
C ALA A 73 -3.32 13.57 -9.56
N SER A 74 -2.25 14.24 -9.14
CA SER A 74 -0.87 13.73 -9.21
C SER A 74 -0.66 12.51 -8.32
N VAL A 75 -1.18 12.53 -7.08
CA VAL A 75 -1.18 11.36 -6.19
C VAL A 75 -1.92 10.18 -6.82
N THR A 76 -3.09 10.44 -7.40
CA THR A 76 -3.90 9.39 -8.05
C THR A 76 -3.15 8.78 -9.22
N ILE A 77 -2.66 9.60 -10.16
CA ILE A 77 -1.92 9.13 -11.33
C ILE A 77 -0.65 8.39 -10.90
N SER A 78 0.11 8.96 -9.96
CA SER A 78 1.33 8.34 -9.42
C SER A 78 1.04 6.96 -8.84
N THR A 79 0.00 6.84 -8.02
CA THR A 79 -0.44 5.55 -7.43
C THR A 79 -0.81 4.52 -8.51
N HIS A 80 -1.56 4.90 -9.54
CA HIS A 80 -1.94 3.95 -10.60
C HIS A 80 -0.72 3.51 -11.43
N VAL A 81 0.11 4.46 -11.87
CA VAL A 81 1.31 4.18 -12.69
C VAL A 81 2.31 3.33 -11.92
N THR A 82 2.60 3.69 -10.67
CA THR A 82 3.58 2.99 -9.83
C THR A 82 3.07 1.64 -9.34
N GLY A 83 1.76 1.47 -9.23
CA GLY A 83 1.13 0.17 -8.94
C GLY A 83 1.29 -0.81 -10.10
N VAL A 84 1.10 -0.34 -11.33
CA VAL A 84 1.39 -1.13 -12.53
C VAL A 84 2.88 -1.51 -12.59
N LEU A 85 3.77 -0.53 -12.38
CA LEU A 85 5.22 -0.79 -12.34
C LEU A 85 5.60 -1.78 -11.24
N GLY A 86 5.04 -1.64 -10.04
CA GLY A 86 5.28 -2.55 -8.91
C GLY A 86 4.78 -3.96 -9.18
N SER A 87 3.68 -4.10 -9.93
CA SER A 87 3.16 -5.39 -10.37
C SER A 87 4.14 -6.07 -11.33
N PHE A 88 4.62 -5.35 -12.36
CA PHE A 88 5.65 -5.87 -13.26
C PHE A 88 6.94 -6.23 -12.52
N LEU A 89 7.41 -5.36 -11.62
CA LEU A 89 8.58 -5.62 -10.80
C LEU A 89 8.41 -6.91 -10.00
N THR A 90 7.24 -7.13 -9.40
CA THR A 90 6.94 -8.35 -8.65
C THR A 90 6.92 -9.59 -9.53
N LEU A 91 6.42 -9.51 -10.76
CA LEU A 91 6.41 -10.63 -11.70
C LEU A 91 7.84 -11.01 -12.14
N PHE A 92 8.67 -10.02 -12.47
CA PHE A 92 10.04 -10.25 -12.92
C PHE A 92 10.99 -10.66 -11.79
N PHE A 93 10.85 -10.10 -10.58
CA PHE A 93 11.72 -10.42 -9.45
C PHE A 93 11.16 -11.53 -8.55
N GLY A 94 9.87 -11.86 -8.69
CA GLY A 94 9.16 -12.80 -7.82
C GLY A 94 9.69 -14.23 -7.87
N HIS A 95 10.26 -14.65 -9.00
CA HIS A 95 10.85 -15.99 -9.14
C HIS A 95 12.30 -16.07 -8.62
N LYS A 96 12.99 -14.92 -8.47
CA LYS A 96 14.41 -14.88 -8.09
C LYS A 96 14.66 -14.68 -6.60
N LEU A 97 13.71 -14.12 -5.87
CA LEU A 97 13.88 -13.73 -4.47
C LEU A 97 13.02 -14.57 -3.53
N ASN A 98 13.58 -14.91 -2.37
CA ASN A 98 12.85 -15.57 -1.30
C ASN A 98 11.65 -14.74 -0.85
N VAL A 99 10.49 -15.39 -0.72
CA VAL A 99 9.21 -14.78 -0.34
C VAL A 99 9.31 -13.97 0.95
N HIS A 100 9.94 -14.52 1.99
CA HIS A 100 10.15 -13.83 3.26
C HIS A 100 11.02 -12.58 3.12
N PHE A 101 12.11 -12.67 2.35
CA PHE A 101 13.00 -11.53 2.13
C PHE A 101 12.28 -10.39 1.41
N LYS A 102 11.46 -10.72 0.40
CA LYS A 102 10.64 -9.74 -0.34
C LYS A 102 9.59 -9.08 0.57
N LEU A 103 8.92 -9.85 1.43
CA LEU A 103 7.89 -9.33 2.33
C LEU A 103 8.49 -8.42 3.41
N TYR A 104 9.50 -8.89 4.16
CA TYR A 104 10.11 -8.07 5.22
C TYR A 104 10.86 -6.87 4.64
N GLY A 105 11.53 -7.03 3.49
CA GLY A 105 12.25 -5.94 2.82
C GLY A 105 11.32 -4.83 2.34
N SER A 106 10.20 -5.18 1.70
CA SER A 106 9.21 -4.18 1.26
C SER A 106 8.58 -3.45 2.45
N LEU A 107 8.18 -4.17 3.51
CA LEU A 107 7.64 -3.58 4.73
C LEU A 107 8.63 -2.60 5.40
N LEU A 108 9.91 -2.97 5.49
CA LEU A 108 10.93 -2.10 6.07
C LEU A 108 11.08 -0.80 5.27
N ILE A 109 11.13 -0.90 3.93
CA ILE A 109 11.21 0.27 3.05
C ILE A 109 9.98 1.17 3.24
N ILE A 110 8.77 0.60 3.28
CA ILE A 110 7.53 1.35 3.51
C ILE A 110 7.61 2.14 4.82
N VAL A 111 8.02 1.50 5.92
CA VAL A 111 8.15 2.15 7.23
C VAL A 111 9.15 3.29 7.19
N VAL A 112 10.32 3.09 6.57
CA VAL A 112 11.35 4.13 6.45
C VAL A 112 10.81 5.35 5.71
N PHE A 113 10.09 5.15 4.60
CA PHE A 113 9.51 6.26 3.84
C PHE A 113 8.39 6.98 4.60
N TYR A 114 7.58 6.28 5.39
CA TYR A 114 6.60 6.95 6.28
C TYR A 114 7.26 7.74 7.40
N VAL A 115 8.36 7.24 7.97
CA VAL A 115 9.13 8.00 8.98
C VAL A 115 9.70 9.27 8.37
N ILE A 116 10.27 9.18 7.17
CA ILE A 116 10.76 10.35 6.43
C ILE A 116 9.61 11.35 6.18
N ALA A 117 8.46 10.87 5.70
CA ALA A 117 7.28 11.70 5.49
C ALA A 117 6.82 12.39 6.79
N ALA A 118 6.82 11.68 7.92
CA ALA A 118 6.46 12.23 9.22
C ALA A 118 7.43 13.32 9.69
N ILE A 119 8.73 13.18 9.41
CA ILE A 119 9.72 14.24 9.70
C ILE A 119 9.41 15.50 8.87
N PHE A 120 9.06 15.35 7.59
CA PHE A 120 8.74 16.48 6.70
C PHE A 120 7.48 17.26 7.08
N ILE A 121 6.59 16.67 7.89
CA ILE A 121 5.43 17.38 8.45
C ILE A 121 5.90 18.57 9.30
N HIS A 122 6.98 18.39 10.06
CA HIS A 122 7.51 19.41 10.98
C HIS A 122 8.52 20.38 10.34
N ILE A 123 9.05 20.05 9.16
CA ILE A 123 10.01 20.90 8.45
C ILE A 123 9.27 21.96 7.64
N ASP A 124 9.67 23.22 7.75
CA ASP A 124 9.15 24.27 6.87
C ASP A 124 9.68 24.11 5.44
N THR A 125 8.77 24.08 4.47
CA THR A 125 9.06 23.89 3.04
C THR A 125 8.61 25.08 2.20
N ASP A 126 8.24 26.20 2.83
CA ASP A 126 7.67 27.37 2.16
C ASP A 126 8.62 27.99 1.14
N SER A 127 9.94 27.85 1.32
CA SER A 127 10.96 28.35 0.39
C SER A 127 11.15 27.50 -0.88
N TRP A 128 10.70 26.23 -0.89
CA TRP A 128 10.96 25.28 -1.96
C TRP A 128 9.80 24.30 -2.20
N GLN A 129 8.57 24.81 -2.14
CA GLN A 129 7.33 24.03 -2.22
C GLN A 129 7.26 23.10 -3.45
N THR A 130 7.71 23.57 -4.63
CA THR A 130 7.74 22.73 -5.85
C THR A 130 8.71 21.55 -5.71
N GLY A 131 9.87 21.74 -5.09
CA GLY A 131 10.82 20.65 -4.85
C GLY A 131 10.27 19.64 -3.84
N PHE A 132 9.61 20.13 -2.79
CA PHE A 132 8.91 19.28 -1.82
C PHE A 132 7.76 18.49 -2.46
N PHE A 133 7.02 19.08 -3.39
CA PHE A 133 5.97 18.41 -4.15
C PHE A 133 6.52 17.22 -4.96
N VAL A 134 7.59 17.44 -5.74
CA VAL A 134 8.23 16.37 -6.53
C VAL A 134 8.76 15.26 -5.63
N LEU A 135 9.43 15.62 -4.53
CA LEU A 135 9.90 14.65 -3.54
C LEU A 135 8.75 13.83 -2.96
N THR A 136 7.62 14.48 -2.63
CA THR A 136 6.42 13.82 -2.12
C THR A 136 5.85 12.83 -3.14
N MET A 137 5.79 13.19 -4.43
CA MET A 137 5.31 12.27 -5.47
C MET A 137 6.21 11.05 -5.65
N LEU A 138 7.54 11.22 -5.52
CA LEU A 138 8.50 10.10 -5.54
C LEU A 138 8.33 9.18 -4.32
N MET A 139 8.10 9.75 -3.14
CA MET A 139 7.81 8.97 -1.93
C MET A 139 6.51 8.18 -2.08
N VAL A 140 5.42 8.83 -2.49
CA VAL A 140 4.12 8.18 -2.75
C VAL A 140 4.27 7.04 -3.75
N GLY A 141 4.95 7.29 -4.87
CA GLY A 141 5.17 6.27 -5.88
C GLY A 141 5.96 5.07 -5.35
N THR A 142 7.03 5.32 -4.61
CA THR A 142 7.87 4.26 -4.02
C THR A 142 7.10 3.45 -2.98
N ILE A 143 6.38 4.11 -2.07
CA ILE A 143 5.53 3.47 -1.06
C ILE A 143 4.50 2.58 -1.76
N ASN A 144 3.82 3.10 -2.78
CA ASN A 144 2.79 2.36 -3.49
C ASN A 144 3.35 1.16 -4.27
N THR A 145 4.51 1.30 -4.91
CA THR A 145 5.21 0.16 -5.54
C THR A 145 5.58 -0.90 -4.51
N MET A 146 6.14 -0.52 -3.36
CA MET A 146 6.47 -1.48 -2.30
C MET A 146 5.22 -2.12 -1.69
N ASN A 147 4.13 -1.37 -1.55
CA ASN A 147 2.84 -1.89 -1.11
C ASN A 147 2.30 -2.96 -2.06
N THR A 148 2.37 -2.68 -3.36
CA THR A 148 1.99 -3.65 -4.41
C THR A 148 2.82 -4.92 -4.32
N VAL A 149 4.14 -4.78 -4.12
CA VAL A 149 5.07 -5.92 -3.95
C VAL A 149 4.71 -6.72 -2.69
N ALA A 150 4.49 -6.06 -1.56
CA ALA A 150 4.13 -6.70 -0.29
C ALA A 150 2.78 -7.43 -0.41
N GLY A 151 1.75 -6.76 -0.95
CA GLY A 151 0.41 -7.30 -1.13
C GLY A 151 0.37 -8.51 -2.06
N LEU A 152 1.04 -8.47 -3.21
CA LEU A 152 1.11 -9.61 -4.14
C LEU A 152 1.88 -10.80 -3.54
N THR A 153 2.95 -10.51 -2.80
CA THR A 153 3.75 -11.55 -2.12
C THR A 153 2.94 -12.21 -1.02
N PHE A 154 2.23 -11.42 -0.24
CA PHE A 154 1.35 -11.89 0.82
C PHE A 154 0.20 -12.72 0.26
N PHE A 155 -0.45 -12.24 -0.81
CA PHE A 155 -1.45 -13.00 -1.55
C PHE A 155 -0.90 -14.33 -2.04
N SER A 156 0.32 -14.36 -2.59
CA SER A 156 0.98 -15.62 -3.02
C SER A 156 1.20 -16.62 -1.87
N ILE A 157 1.34 -16.15 -0.63
CA ILE A 157 1.39 -17.01 0.57
C ILE A 157 0.00 -17.50 0.91
N LEU A 158 -1.00 -16.60 0.91
CA LEU A 158 -2.40 -16.93 1.20
C LEU A 158 -2.94 -18.01 0.26
N TYR A 159 -2.59 -17.99 -1.03
CA TYR A 159 -3.01 -19.03 -2.00
C TYR A 159 -2.48 -20.43 -1.67
N LYS A 160 -1.43 -20.54 -0.83
CA LYS A 160 -0.94 -21.83 -0.36
C LYS A 160 -1.73 -22.35 0.84
N PHE A 161 -2.46 -21.48 1.53
CA PHE A 161 -3.46 -21.85 2.53
C PHE A 161 -4.81 -22.06 1.82
N GLN A 162 -5.67 -22.90 2.38
CA GLN A 162 -6.95 -23.28 1.75
C GLN A 162 -7.80 -22.05 1.35
N PRO A 163 -8.72 -22.18 0.37
CA PRO A 163 -9.53 -21.08 -0.16
C PRO A 163 -10.29 -20.25 0.90
N ASP A 164 -10.56 -20.84 2.06
CA ASP A 164 -11.32 -20.22 3.17
C ASP A 164 -10.62 -18.99 3.80
N TYR A 165 -9.30 -18.83 3.62
CA TYR A 165 -8.54 -17.68 4.15
C TYR A 165 -8.43 -16.49 3.20
N LEU A 166 -8.93 -16.62 1.96
CA LEU A 166 -8.87 -15.55 0.96
C LEU A 166 -9.93 -14.47 1.19
N GLY A 167 -11.15 -14.88 1.55
CA GLY A 167 -12.27 -13.96 1.82
C GLY A 167 -11.99 -12.92 2.92
N PRO A 168 -11.40 -13.30 4.07
CA PRO A 168 -11.08 -12.38 5.16
C PRO A 168 -10.02 -11.33 4.81
N TYR A 169 -8.99 -11.73 4.06
CA TYR A 169 -7.97 -10.79 3.58
C TYR A 169 -8.56 -9.78 2.60
N LEU A 170 -9.40 -10.23 1.67
CA LEU A 170 -10.08 -9.34 0.72
C LEU A 170 -11.09 -8.42 1.44
N ASN A 171 -11.84 -8.94 2.42
CA ASN A 171 -12.75 -8.14 3.23
C ASN A 171 -12.03 -7.12 4.12
N GLY A 172 -10.79 -7.40 4.55
CA GLY A 172 -9.97 -6.44 5.30
C GLY A 172 -9.39 -5.29 4.47
N GLN A 173 -9.43 -5.40 3.12
CA GLN A 173 -9.03 -4.32 2.20
C GLN A 173 -10.19 -3.42 1.78
N GLY A 174 -11.44 -3.88 1.98
CA GLY A 174 -12.67 -3.23 1.53
C GLY A 174 -13.22 -2.23 2.54
#